data_AF-A0A966YJF0-F1
#
_entry.id   AF-A0A966YJF0-F1
#
_cell.length_a   1.000
_cell.length_b   1.000
_cell.length_c   1.000
_cell.angle_alpha   90.00
_cell.angle_beta   90.00
_cell.angle_gamma   90.00
#
_symmetry.space_group_name_H-M   'P 1'
#
loop_
_entity.id
_entity.type
_entity.pdbx_description
1 polymer ?
#
loop_
_entity_poly.entity_id
_entity_poly.type
_entity_poly.pdbx_seq_one_letter_code
_entity_poly.pdbx_strand_id
1 'polypeptide(L)'
;MSPPPPAPEGATQPACRLFPPVRVWITLASLTAATALVRYGWLELIAGQVIDQAVRNIITLILAFSGLVSLLIWFLRESDHSPRLKKGVASGLAAAVLIAVALLRIERVSGDLVPEFAFRWQASRDTMLPSAAAAARATSQAGSTWTATAGDFPRFLGPNGNASLPDVAIGSDWQTNPPRLVWRQPIGAGWSGFATFGKHAVTLEQRGDDEAITCYSLQTGELEWIVAVPTRHETVLGGVGPRSTPTIREGVVYATGATGWLHAIDGSTGTVRWRKDVLADLGIDRAVHAAAVAWGRSGSPLVTDSL
;
A
#
# COMPACT_ATOMS: atom_id res chain seq x y z
N MET A 1 -17.75 -78.43 42.24
CA MET A 1 -17.69 -76.97 42.44
C MET A 1 -16.53 -76.44 41.61
N SER A 2 -16.81 -75.90 40.43
CA SER A 2 -15.79 -75.24 39.61
C SER A 2 -15.53 -73.84 40.17
N PRO A 3 -14.26 -73.36 40.17
CA PRO A 3 -13.95 -72.02 40.67
C PRO A 3 -14.60 -70.95 39.76
N PRO A 4 -14.96 -69.78 40.32
CA PRO A 4 -15.58 -68.72 39.55
C PRO A 4 -14.57 -68.14 38.54
N PRO A 5 -15.04 -67.67 37.37
CA PRO A 5 -14.16 -67.06 36.38
C PRO A 5 -13.53 -65.77 36.92
N PRO A 6 -12.29 -65.45 36.51
CA PRO A 6 -11.64 -64.20 36.92
C PRO A 6 -12.40 -62.98 36.38
N ALA A 7 -12.45 -61.93 37.19
CA ALA A 7 -13.10 -60.66 36.84
C ALA A 7 -12.47 -60.06 35.57
N PRO A 8 -13.27 -59.40 34.70
CA PRO A 8 -12.76 -58.81 33.48
C PRO A 8 -11.73 -57.71 33.81
N GLU A 9 -10.59 -57.79 33.13
CA GLU A 9 -9.48 -56.85 33.19
C GLU A 9 -9.96 -55.41 32.99
N GLY A 10 -9.39 -54.51 33.79
CA GLY A 10 -9.80 -53.12 33.91
C GLY A 10 -9.97 -52.42 32.58
N ALA A 11 -11.19 -51.91 32.36
CA ALA A 11 -11.43 -50.87 31.37
C ALA A 11 -10.57 -49.66 31.75
N THR A 12 -9.46 -49.49 31.05
CA THR A 12 -8.63 -48.28 31.12
C THR A 12 -9.54 -47.10 30.80
N GLN A 13 -9.77 -46.23 31.81
CA GLN A 13 -10.51 -44.99 31.59
C GLN A 13 -9.84 -44.23 30.43
N PRO A 14 -10.60 -43.74 29.43
CA PRO A 14 -10.02 -42.98 28.34
C PRO A 14 -9.31 -41.76 28.94
N ALA A 15 -8.01 -41.64 28.68
CA ALA A 15 -7.20 -40.54 29.17
C ALA A 15 -7.80 -39.21 28.68
N CYS A 16 -8.05 -38.29 29.62
CA CYS A 16 -8.64 -36.99 29.36
C CYS A 16 -7.77 -36.19 28.37
N ARG A 17 -8.31 -35.88 27.19
CA ARG A 17 -7.64 -35.21 26.06
C ARG A 17 -7.67 -33.70 26.22
N LEU A 18 -7.01 -33.20 27.25
CA LEU A 18 -6.85 -31.76 27.50
C LEU A 18 -5.71 -31.15 26.66
N PHE A 19 -4.85 -31.98 26.06
CA PHE A 19 -3.73 -31.55 25.26
C PHE A 19 -3.85 -32.03 23.80
N PRO A 20 -3.28 -31.28 22.83
CA PRO A 20 -3.28 -31.71 21.43
C PRO A 20 -2.60 -33.07 21.26
N PRO A 21 -3.15 -33.97 20.42
CA PRO A 21 -2.50 -35.24 20.11
C PRO A 21 -1.20 -35.00 19.34
N VAL A 22 -0.31 -36.00 19.36
CA VAL A 22 1.01 -35.95 18.71
C VAL A 22 0.92 -35.48 17.25
N ARG A 23 -0.11 -35.88 16.49
CA ARG A 23 -0.33 -35.42 15.10
C ARG A 23 -0.46 -33.90 14.94
N VAL A 24 -1.11 -33.22 15.90
CA VAL A 24 -1.27 -31.77 15.89
C VAL A 24 0.08 -31.12 16.21
N TRP A 25 0.82 -31.66 17.18
CA TRP A 25 2.17 -31.20 17.49
C TRP A 25 3.14 -31.38 16.34
N ILE A 26 3.10 -32.52 15.63
CA ILE A 26 3.87 -32.73 14.40
C ILE A 26 3.51 -31.67 13.36
N THR A 27 2.22 -31.42 13.13
CA THR A 27 1.77 -30.40 12.17
C THR A 27 2.30 -29.01 12.54
N LEU A 28 2.18 -28.60 13.81
CA LEU A 28 2.68 -27.32 14.30
C LEU A 28 4.21 -27.21 14.19
N ALA A 29 4.94 -28.28 14.52
CA ALA A 29 6.38 -28.34 14.38
C ALA A 29 6.79 -28.22 12.90
N SER A 30 6.11 -28.91 12.00
CA SER A 30 6.35 -28.81 10.55
C SER A 30 6.07 -27.41 10.02
N LEU A 31 4.96 -26.77 10.41
CA LEU A 31 4.62 -25.39 10.02
C LEU A 31 5.62 -24.38 10.58
N THR A 32 6.09 -24.59 11.81
CA THR A 32 7.11 -23.73 12.47
C THR A 32 8.46 -23.87 11.77
N ALA A 33 8.88 -25.09 11.47
CA ALA A 33 10.10 -25.35 10.70
C ALA A 33 10.01 -24.72 9.30
N ALA A 34 8.88 -24.89 8.60
CA ALA A 34 8.64 -24.26 7.31
C ALA A 34 8.71 -22.72 7.40
N THR A 35 8.12 -22.13 8.45
CA THR A 35 8.18 -20.68 8.69
C THR A 35 9.62 -20.21 8.90
N ALA A 36 10.41 -20.96 9.68
CA ALA A 36 11.83 -20.65 9.88
C ALA A 36 12.60 -20.72 8.54
N LEU A 37 12.40 -21.75 7.73
CA LEU A 37 13.04 -21.88 6.42
C LEU A 37 12.70 -20.69 5.49
N VAL A 38 11.44 -20.24 5.50
CA VAL A 38 11.01 -19.06 4.74
C VAL A 38 11.70 -17.79 5.24
N ARG A 39 11.76 -17.60 6.57
CA ARG A 39 12.28 -16.36 7.18
C ARG A 39 13.79 -16.25 7.10
N TYR A 40 14.52 -17.35 7.19
CA TYR A 40 15.99 -17.38 7.12
C TYR A 40 16.54 -17.49 5.68
N GLY A 41 15.69 -17.30 4.66
CA GLY A 41 16.14 -17.25 3.25
C GLY A 41 16.54 -18.60 2.66
N TRP A 42 16.26 -19.72 3.34
CA TRP A 42 16.59 -21.05 2.81
C TRP A 42 15.82 -21.39 1.54
N LEU A 43 14.63 -20.78 1.35
CA LEU A 43 13.90 -20.91 0.10
C LEU A 43 14.54 -20.18 -1.09
N GLU A 44 15.39 -19.17 -0.86
CA GLU A 44 16.12 -18.48 -1.94
C GLU A 44 17.13 -19.41 -2.61
N LEU A 45 17.69 -20.36 -1.87
CA LEU A 45 18.60 -21.39 -2.40
C LEU A 45 17.93 -22.30 -3.43
N ILE A 46 16.59 -22.40 -3.39
CA ILE A 46 15.80 -23.33 -4.23
C ILE A 46 15.02 -22.56 -5.31
N ALA A 47 14.44 -21.42 -4.96
CA ALA A 47 13.54 -20.65 -5.84
C ALA A 47 14.15 -19.33 -6.36
N GLY A 48 15.39 -19.01 -5.98
CA GLY A 48 16.09 -17.80 -6.42
C GLY A 48 15.41 -16.50 -5.97
N GLN A 49 15.61 -15.44 -6.77
CA GLN A 49 15.09 -14.08 -6.52
C GLN A 49 13.56 -13.94 -6.65
N VAL A 50 12.83 -15.04 -6.89
CA VAL A 50 11.36 -15.04 -6.97
C VAL A 50 10.73 -14.83 -5.58
N ILE A 51 11.46 -15.12 -4.50
CA ILE A 51 10.97 -15.00 -3.12
C ILE A 51 11.51 -13.72 -2.48
N ASP A 52 10.89 -12.60 -2.84
CA ASP A 52 11.11 -11.32 -2.17
C ASP A 52 10.47 -11.28 -0.77
N GLN A 53 10.66 -10.17 -0.07
CA GLN A 53 10.13 -9.98 1.28
C GLN A 53 8.59 -10.07 1.34
N ALA A 54 7.89 -9.61 0.30
CA ALA A 54 6.43 -9.66 0.23
C ALA A 54 5.94 -11.11 0.16
N VAL A 55 6.55 -11.94 -0.69
CA VAL A 55 6.26 -13.37 -0.79
C VAL A 55 6.53 -14.08 0.53
N ARG A 56 7.64 -13.77 1.21
CA ARG A 56 7.96 -14.34 2.54
C ARG A 56 6.90 -14.01 3.58
N ASN A 57 6.38 -12.78 3.56
CA ASN A 57 5.34 -12.35 4.48
C ASN A 57 4.02 -13.10 4.22
N ILE A 58 3.60 -13.27 2.96
CA ILE A 58 2.42 -14.07 2.61
C ILE A 58 2.57 -15.50 3.11
N ILE A 59 3.67 -16.18 2.78
CA ILE A 59 3.87 -17.59 3.15
C ILE A 59 3.86 -17.73 4.67
N THR A 60 4.56 -16.83 5.38
CA THR A 60 4.57 -16.84 6.85
C THR A 60 3.16 -16.69 7.42
N LEU A 61 2.35 -15.77 6.87
CA LEU A 61 0.97 -15.55 7.30
C LEU A 61 0.11 -16.81 7.10
N ILE A 62 0.21 -17.44 5.93
CA ILE A 62 -0.54 -18.68 5.62
C ILE A 62 -0.15 -19.81 6.57
N LEU A 63 1.15 -20.01 6.81
CA LEU A 63 1.64 -21.07 7.70
C LEU A 63 1.18 -20.83 9.15
N ALA A 64 1.30 -19.60 9.64
CA ALA A 64 0.84 -19.24 10.99
C ALA A 64 -0.68 -19.43 11.12
N PHE A 65 -1.46 -18.95 10.15
CA PHE A 65 -2.91 -19.10 10.13
C PHE A 65 -3.34 -20.57 10.09
N SER A 66 -2.69 -21.39 9.26
CA SER A 66 -2.97 -22.82 9.16
C SER A 66 -2.70 -23.55 10.48
N GLY A 67 -1.65 -23.16 11.22
CA GLY A 67 -1.35 -23.69 12.55
C GLY A 67 -2.43 -23.35 13.57
N LEU A 68 -2.86 -22.08 13.60
CA LEU A 68 -3.94 -21.62 14.48
C LEU A 68 -5.27 -22.30 14.16
N VAL A 69 -5.62 -22.47 12.89
CA VAL A 69 -6.83 -23.17 12.46
C VAL A 69 -6.76 -24.65 12.85
N SER A 70 -5.61 -25.31 12.67
CA SER A 70 -5.43 -26.70 13.07
C SER A 70 -5.63 -26.90 14.58
N LEU A 71 -5.08 -25.98 15.39
CA LEU A 71 -5.29 -25.95 16.84
C LEU A 71 -6.76 -25.70 17.19
N LEU A 72 -7.43 -24.77 16.52
CA LEU A 72 -8.83 -24.46 16.76
C LEU A 72 -9.75 -25.63 16.40
N ILE A 73 -9.51 -26.30 15.27
CA ILE A 73 -10.26 -27.49 14.84
C ILE A 73 -10.11 -28.61 15.87
N TRP A 74 -8.88 -28.89 16.30
CA TRP A 74 -8.62 -29.87 17.36
C TRP A 74 -9.37 -29.48 18.64
N PHE A 75 -9.24 -28.24 19.09
CA PHE A 75 -9.85 -27.77 20.33
C PHE A 75 -11.37 -27.90 20.30
N LEU A 76 -12.02 -27.50 19.19
CA LEU A 76 -13.48 -27.55 19.10
C LEU A 76 -14.01 -28.98 18.93
N ARG A 77 -13.35 -29.81 18.12
CA ARG A 77 -13.90 -31.11 17.71
C ARG A 77 -13.40 -32.28 18.54
N GLU A 78 -12.13 -32.27 18.95
CA GLU A 78 -11.44 -33.47 19.46
C GLU A 78 -11.02 -33.39 20.94
N SER A 79 -10.97 -32.19 21.53
CA SER A 79 -10.61 -32.04 22.95
C SER A 79 -11.73 -32.48 23.89
N ASP A 80 -11.39 -32.90 25.10
CA ASP A 80 -12.38 -33.25 26.15
C ASP A 80 -12.82 -32.04 27.00
N HIS A 81 -12.56 -30.83 26.52
CA HIS A 81 -13.03 -29.61 27.18
C HIS A 81 -14.56 -29.48 27.16
N SER A 82 -15.11 -28.82 28.19
CA SER A 82 -16.55 -28.68 28.34
C SER A 82 -17.19 -27.94 27.14
N PRO A 83 -18.41 -28.30 26.73
CA PRO A 83 -19.10 -27.62 25.63
C PRO A 83 -19.31 -26.12 25.85
N ARG A 84 -19.44 -25.70 27.12
CA ARG A 84 -19.54 -24.28 27.49
C ARG A 84 -18.25 -23.53 27.18
N LEU A 85 -17.09 -24.11 27.53
CA LEU A 85 -15.79 -23.52 27.22
C LEU A 85 -15.56 -23.43 25.71
N LYS A 86 -15.84 -24.51 24.97
CA LYS A 86 -15.69 -24.54 23.50
C LYS A 86 -16.54 -23.48 22.82
N LYS A 87 -17.83 -23.39 23.19
CA LYS A 87 -18.75 -22.35 22.70
C LYS A 87 -18.23 -20.95 23.06
N GLY A 88 -17.79 -20.75 24.31
CA GLY A 88 -17.24 -19.48 24.78
C GLY A 88 -16.02 -19.02 23.99
N VAL A 89 -15.07 -19.91 23.72
CA VAL A 89 -13.88 -19.60 22.89
C VAL A 89 -14.29 -19.29 21.45
N ALA A 90 -15.16 -20.11 20.84
CA ALA A 90 -15.62 -19.86 19.47
C ALA A 90 -16.38 -18.53 19.34
N SER A 91 -17.32 -18.26 20.25
CA SER A 91 -18.06 -17.00 20.28
C SER A 91 -17.16 -15.81 20.60
N GLY A 92 -16.19 -15.99 21.49
CA GLY A 92 -15.22 -14.96 21.85
C GLY A 92 -14.32 -14.57 20.68
N LEU A 93 -13.81 -15.55 19.92
CA LEU A 93 -13.04 -15.31 18.70
C LEU A 93 -13.90 -14.63 17.63
N ALA A 94 -15.12 -15.10 17.40
CA ALA A 94 -16.04 -14.47 16.46
C ALA A 94 -16.36 -13.02 16.86
N ALA A 95 -16.64 -12.77 18.14
CA ALA A 95 -16.87 -11.43 18.67
C ALA A 95 -15.62 -10.56 18.53
N ALA A 96 -14.43 -11.08 18.81
CA ALA A 96 -13.18 -10.34 18.66
C ALA A 96 -12.94 -9.92 17.19
N VAL A 97 -13.20 -10.81 16.24
CA VAL A 97 -13.11 -10.49 14.80
C VAL A 97 -14.15 -9.43 14.42
N LEU A 98 -15.41 -9.57 14.87
CA LEU A 98 -16.46 -8.58 14.60
C LEU A 98 -16.11 -7.22 15.20
N ILE A 99 -15.58 -7.18 16.43
CA ILE A 99 -15.12 -5.96 17.08
C ILE A 99 -13.94 -5.36 16.29
N ALA A 100 -12.96 -6.17 15.89
CA ALA A 100 -11.84 -5.69 15.09
C ALA A 100 -12.31 -5.10 13.76
N VAL A 101 -13.24 -5.74 13.04
CA VAL A 101 -13.83 -5.21 11.79
C VAL A 101 -14.66 -3.94 12.04
N ALA A 102 -15.34 -3.85 13.19
CA ALA A 102 -16.13 -2.67 13.55
C ALA A 102 -15.26 -1.47 13.96
N LEU A 103 -14.10 -1.70 14.59
CA LEU A 103 -13.23 -0.66 15.13
C LEU A 103 -12.10 -0.27 14.18
N LEU A 104 -11.55 -1.22 13.43
CA LEU A 104 -10.37 -1.04 12.59
C LEU A 104 -10.75 -1.01 11.11
N ARG A 105 -10.05 -0.20 10.34
CA ARG A 105 -9.98 -0.28 8.88
C ARG A 105 -8.54 -0.54 8.45
N ILE A 106 -8.39 -1.18 7.30
CA ILE A 106 -7.10 -1.24 6.61
C ILE A 106 -6.90 0.14 5.98
N GLU A 107 -5.91 0.89 6.46
CA GLU A 107 -5.54 2.20 5.91
C GLU A 107 -4.62 2.02 4.69
N ARG A 108 -3.69 1.07 4.79
CA ARG A 108 -2.70 0.80 3.76
C ARG A 108 -2.23 -0.65 3.85
N VAL A 109 -1.72 -1.16 2.74
CA VAL A 109 -0.86 -2.35 2.71
C VAL A 109 0.53 -1.91 2.27
N SER A 110 1.56 -2.25 3.04
CA SER A 110 2.95 -1.88 2.72
C SER A 110 3.43 -2.59 1.44
N GLY A 111 4.55 -2.15 0.88
CA GLY A 111 5.18 -2.84 -0.26
C GLY A 111 5.59 -4.28 0.06
N ASP A 112 5.77 -4.59 1.34
CA ASP A 112 6.04 -5.95 1.84
C ASP A 112 4.77 -6.72 2.21
N LEU A 113 3.59 -6.25 1.78
CA LEU A 113 2.28 -6.84 2.06
C LEU A 113 1.91 -6.95 3.54
N VAL A 114 2.36 -5.98 4.35
CA VAL A 114 1.96 -5.87 5.74
C VAL A 114 0.78 -4.89 5.84
N PRO A 115 -0.40 -5.31 6.34
CA PRO A 115 -1.53 -4.41 6.53
C PRO A 115 -1.26 -3.44 7.68
N GLU A 116 -1.47 -2.15 7.41
CA GLU A 116 -1.44 -1.07 8.39
C GLU A 116 -2.89 -0.70 8.74
N PHE A 117 -3.23 -0.77 10.03
CA PHE A 117 -4.58 -0.52 10.52
C PHE A 117 -4.69 0.87 11.14
N ALA A 118 -5.84 1.50 10.92
CA ALA A 118 -6.27 2.71 11.61
C ALA A 118 -7.65 2.49 12.23
N PHE A 119 -7.99 3.27 13.25
CA PHE A 119 -9.36 3.26 13.75
C PHE A 119 -10.31 3.88 12.72
N ARG A 120 -11.54 3.37 12.61
CA ARG A 120 -12.52 3.83 11.60
C ARG A 120 -12.89 5.31 11.74
N TRP A 121 -12.73 5.89 12.93
CA TRP A 121 -12.99 7.31 13.22
C TRP A 121 -11.76 8.21 13.09
N GLN A 122 -10.59 7.65 12.79
CA GLN A 122 -9.39 8.45 12.54
C GLN A 122 -9.45 9.07 11.14
N ALA A 123 -9.13 10.35 11.02
CA ALA A 123 -9.01 11.00 9.71
C ALA A 123 -7.98 10.27 8.84
N SER A 124 -8.34 9.98 7.60
CA SER A 124 -7.43 9.39 6.60
C SER A 124 -6.52 10.46 6.01
N ARG A 125 -5.35 10.08 5.53
CA ARG A 125 -4.34 11.06 5.02
C ARG A 125 -4.88 11.96 3.91
N ASP A 126 -5.73 11.44 3.04
CA ASP A 126 -6.40 12.16 1.96
C ASP A 126 -7.47 13.15 2.43
N THR A 127 -7.92 13.07 3.69
CA THR A 127 -8.91 14.01 4.28
C THR A 127 -8.29 15.00 5.26
N MET A 128 -6.99 14.88 5.56
CA MET A 128 -6.29 15.79 6.48
C MET A 128 -5.98 17.16 5.86
N LEU A 129 -5.91 17.23 4.53
CA LEU A 129 -5.63 18.48 3.82
C LEU A 129 -6.93 19.19 3.40
N PRO A 130 -6.91 20.53 3.28
CA PRO A 130 -8.02 21.25 2.66
C PRO A 130 -8.32 20.70 1.27
N SER A 131 -9.60 20.73 0.89
CA SER A 131 -10.01 20.33 -0.47
C SER A 131 -9.23 21.11 -1.52
N ALA A 132 -9.11 20.56 -2.72
CA ALA A 132 -8.36 21.22 -3.78
C ALA A 132 -8.89 22.63 -4.08
N ALA A 133 -10.20 22.81 -4.05
CA ALA A 133 -10.84 24.12 -4.21
C ALA A 133 -10.55 25.10 -3.06
N ALA A 134 -10.39 24.63 -1.83
CA ALA A 134 -9.98 25.49 -0.71
C ALA A 134 -8.50 25.87 -0.81
N ALA A 135 -7.65 24.91 -1.16
CA ALA A 135 -6.22 25.14 -1.35
C ALA A 135 -5.94 26.11 -2.51
N ALA A 136 -6.61 25.95 -3.65
CA ALA A 136 -6.48 26.84 -4.81
C ALA A 136 -6.81 28.30 -4.48
N ARG A 137 -7.77 28.53 -3.58
CA ARG A 137 -8.14 29.89 -3.11
C ARG A 137 -7.12 30.48 -2.14
N ALA A 138 -6.39 29.64 -1.42
CA ALA A 138 -5.38 30.07 -0.45
C ALA A 138 -4.02 30.35 -1.10
N THR A 139 -3.73 29.72 -2.24
CA THR A 139 -2.51 29.95 -3.02
C THR A 139 -2.59 31.25 -3.83
N SER A 140 -1.62 32.14 -3.66
CA SER A 140 -1.49 33.35 -4.49
C SER A 140 -0.96 32.96 -5.88
N GLN A 141 -1.73 33.23 -6.94
CA GLN A 141 -1.32 33.03 -8.35
C GLN A 141 -0.27 34.07 -8.82
N ALA A 142 0.72 34.39 -7.99
CA ALA A 142 1.87 35.16 -8.45
C ALA A 142 2.76 34.21 -9.26
N GLY A 143 2.56 34.18 -10.57
CA GLY A 143 3.28 33.28 -11.46
C GLY A 143 4.79 33.45 -11.32
N SER A 144 5.49 32.41 -10.87
CA SER A 144 6.95 32.40 -10.77
C SER A 144 7.52 31.90 -12.09
N THR A 145 8.53 32.60 -12.63
CA THR A 145 9.22 32.13 -13.84
C THR A 145 9.89 30.79 -13.58
N TRP A 146 9.51 29.78 -14.37
CA TRP A 146 10.15 28.46 -14.34
C TRP A 146 11.41 28.49 -15.20
N THR A 147 12.56 28.35 -14.55
CA THR A 147 13.86 28.30 -15.21
C THR A 147 14.47 26.92 -15.00
N ALA A 148 14.82 26.24 -16.10
CA ALA A 148 15.43 24.92 -16.04
C ALA A 148 16.78 24.95 -15.32
N THR A 149 17.11 23.86 -14.64
CA THR A 149 18.43 23.65 -14.02
C THR A 149 19.02 22.31 -14.43
N ALA A 150 20.35 22.18 -14.35
CA ALA A 150 21.03 20.92 -14.67
C ALA A 150 20.63 19.75 -13.74
N GLY A 151 20.10 20.05 -12.55
CA GLY A 151 19.63 19.05 -11.59
C GLY A 151 18.15 18.66 -11.74
N ASP A 152 17.48 19.13 -12.80
CA ASP A 152 16.07 18.84 -13.01
C ASP A 152 15.83 17.34 -13.25
N PHE A 153 14.74 16.83 -12.67
CA PHE A 153 14.28 15.46 -12.83
C PHE A 153 12.86 15.50 -13.40
N PRO A 154 12.70 15.89 -14.69
CA PRO A 154 11.44 16.42 -15.19
C PRO A 154 10.40 15.34 -15.54
N ARG A 155 10.74 14.06 -15.50
CA ARG A 155 9.86 12.96 -15.93
C ARG A 155 10.17 11.67 -15.17
N PHE A 156 9.33 10.66 -15.36
CA PHE A 156 9.57 9.33 -14.84
C PHE A 156 10.96 8.79 -15.25
N LEU A 157 11.71 8.27 -14.27
CA LEU A 157 13.11 7.83 -14.42
C LEU A 157 14.09 8.93 -14.85
N GLY A 158 13.71 10.20 -14.77
CA GLY A 158 14.62 11.34 -14.88
C GLY A 158 14.89 11.79 -16.32
N PRO A 159 15.81 12.75 -16.50
CA PRO A 159 16.06 13.38 -17.80
C PRO A 159 16.45 12.34 -18.86
N ASN A 160 17.23 11.33 -18.48
CA ASN A 160 17.71 10.28 -19.38
C ASN A 160 16.88 8.98 -19.32
N GLY A 161 15.82 8.92 -18.50
CA GLY A 161 14.96 7.74 -18.38
C GLY A 161 15.64 6.53 -17.71
N ASN A 162 16.74 6.72 -17.00
CA ASN A 162 17.56 5.67 -16.40
C ASN A 162 17.64 5.74 -14.86
N ALA A 163 16.78 6.55 -14.23
CA ALA A 163 16.70 6.78 -12.79
C ALA A 163 18.02 7.25 -12.15
N SER A 164 18.82 8.04 -12.87
CA SER A 164 20.11 8.55 -12.36
C SER A 164 20.33 10.03 -12.66
N LEU A 165 21.13 10.67 -11.80
CA LEU A 165 21.70 12.01 -12.02
C LEU A 165 23.24 11.87 -11.95
N PRO A 166 23.95 11.93 -13.10
CA PRO A 166 25.38 11.61 -13.14
C PRO A 166 26.24 12.62 -12.38
N ASP A 167 25.82 13.89 -12.31
CA ASP A 167 26.59 14.97 -11.71
C ASP A 167 26.28 15.21 -10.22
N VAL A 168 25.59 14.26 -9.57
CA VAL A 168 25.20 14.36 -8.15
C VAL A 168 25.83 13.23 -7.36
N ALA A 169 26.78 13.57 -6.49
CA ALA A 169 27.35 12.66 -5.51
C ALA A 169 26.71 12.88 -4.13
N ILE A 170 26.14 11.82 -3.55
CA ILE A 170 25.55 11.85 -2.21
C ILE A 170 26.52 11.17 -1.25
N GLY A 171 26.78 11.79 -0.10
CA GLY A 171 27.57 11.16 0.96
C GLY A 171 26.90 9.87 1.44
N SER A 172 27.66 8.78 1.55
CA SER A 172 27.13 7.45 1.90
C SER A 172 27.14 7.15 3.41
N ASP A 173 27.91 7.92 4.20
CA ASP A 173 27.97 7.73 5.65
C ASP A 173 26.89 8.54 6.37
N TRP A 174 25.69 7.98 6.42
CA TRP A 174 24.56 8.59 7.13
C TRP A 174 24.58 8.32 8.65
N GLN A 175 25.51 7.52 9.15
CA GLN A 175 25.65 7.29 10.60
C GLN A 175 26.35 8.47 11.26
N THR A 176 27.46 8.94 10.66
CA THR A 176 28.20 10.08 11.18
C THR A 176 27.73 11.41 10.59
N ASN A 177 27.27 11.40 9.33
CA ASN A 177 26.81 12.59 8.61
C ASN A 177 25.37 12.40 8.10
N PRO A 178 24.38 12.32 9.00
CA PRO A 178 22.99 12.14 8.59
C PRO A 178 22.50 13.34 7.75
N PRO A 179 21.66 13.12 6.73
CA PRO A 179 21.08 14.21 5.95
C PRO A 179 20.23 15.12 6.85
N ARG A 180 20.35 16.44 6.63
CA ARG A 180 19.55 17.43 7.34
C ARG A 180 18.14 17.49 6.73
N LEU A 181 17.11 17.31 7.56
CA LEU A 181 15.73 17.61 7.17
C LEU A 181 15.61 19.11 6.84
N VAL A 182 15.27 19.44 5.59
CA VAL A 182 15.07 20.83 5.16
C VAL A 182 13.64 21.28 5.47
N TRP A 183 12.65 20.50 5.07
CA TRP A 183 11.25 20.74 5.38
C TRP A 183 10.46 19.41 5.35
N ARG A 184 9.29 19.44 5.97
CA ARG A 184 8.30 18.36 5.94
C ARG A 184 6.92 18.97 5.95
N GLN A 185 6.07 18.58 5.00
CA GLN A 185 4.68 19.00 4.92
C GLN A 185 3.75 17.80 4.79
N PRO A 186 2.49 17.92 5.23
CA PRO A 186 1.45 16.97 4.86
C PRO A 186 1.16 17.05 3.35
N ILE A 187 0.89 15.91 2.74
CA ILE A 187 0.60 15.74 1.31
C ILE A 187 -0.60 14.80 1.16
N GLY A 188 -1.36 14.91 0.07
CA GLY A 188 -2.48 14.02 -0.24
C GLY A 188 -2.03 12.58 -0.48
N ALA A 189 -2.97 11.64 -0.54
CA ALA A 189 -2.63 10.24 -0.75
C ALA A 189 -2.26 9.97 -2.21
N GLY A 190 -1.24 9.19 -2.47
CA GLY A 190 -0.85 8.85 -3.83
C GLY A 190 0.49 8.12 -3.88
N TRP A 191 0.85 7.70 -5.09
CA TRP A 191 2.08 6.98 -5.40
C TRP A 191 2.88 7.64 -6.52
N SER A 192 2.42 8.80 -6.99
CA SER A 192 3.14 9.62 -7.97
C SER A 192 4.54 9.94 -7.45
N GLY A 193 5.53 9.79 -8.32
CA GLY A 193 6.82 10.42 -8.11
C GLY A 193 6.73 11.94 -8.26
N PHE A 194 7.77 12.65 -7.82
CA PHE A 194 7.92 14.06 -8.13
C PHE A 194 8.66 14.25 -9.45
N ALA A 195 8.14 15.15 -10.28
CA ALA A 195 8.89 15.74 -11.38
C ALA A 195 9.38 17.13 -10.95
N THR A 196 10.67 17.43 -11.16
CA THR A 196 11.25 18.72 -10.78
C THR A 196 11.67 19.53 -12.00
N PHE A 197 11.47 20.85 -11.91
CA PHE A 197 11.91 21.81 -12.90
C PHE A 197 12.28 23.13 -12.21
N GLY A 198 13.57 23.45 -12.18
CA GLY A 198 14.11 24.58 -11.44
C GLY A 198 13.85 24.48 -9.94
N LYS A 199 13.01 25.37 -9.42
CA LYS A 199 12.67 25.48 -8.00
C LYS A 199 11.36 24.79 -7.63
N HIS A 200 10.78 24.06 -8.57
CA HIS A 200 9.40 23.58 -8.51
C HIS A 200 9.36 22.06 -8.55
N ALA A 201 8.50 21.46 -7.74
CA ALA A 201 8.25 20.03 -7.68
C ALA A 201 6.77 19.75 -7.89
N VAL A 202 6.46 18.98 -8.93
CA VAL A 202 5.09 18.61 -9.29
C VAL A 202 4.86 17.14 -9.01
N THR A 203 3.68 16.82 -8.48
CA THR A 203 3.24 15.44 -8.26
C THR A 203 1.72 15.32 -8.42
N LEU A 204 1.20 14.10 -8.47
CA LEU A 204 -0.21 13.82 -8.36
C LEU A 204 -0.55 13.23 -6.98
N GLU A 205 -1.70 13.62 -6.45
CA GLU A 205 -2.21 13.19 -5.16
C GLU A 205 -3.75 13.15 -5.13
N GLN A 206 -4.31 12.55 -4.11
CA GLN A 206 -5.74 12.50 -3.83
C GLN A 206 -6.03 13.33 -2.58
N ARG A 207 -6.95 14.29 -2.71
CA ARG A 207 -7.50 15.10 -1.61
C ARG A 207 -9.01 14.88 -1.53
N GLY A 208 -9.43 14.00 -0.62
CA GLY A 208 -10.82 13.56 -0.52
C GLY A 208 -11.29 12.96 -1.85
N ASP A 209 -12.35 13.53 -2.41
CA ASP A 209 -12.95 13.06 -3.66
C ASP A 209 -12.29 13.66 -4.92
N ASP A 210 -11.27 14.49 -4.74
CA ASP A 210 -10.56 15.17 -5.82
C ASP A 210 -9.20 14.53 -6.09
N GLU A 211 -8.96 14.16 -7.33
CA GLU A 211 -7.62 13.83 -7.82
C GLU A 211 -6.96 15.14 -8.25
N ALA A 212 -5.75 15.40 -7.75
CA ALA A 212 -5.09 16.68 -7.85
C ALA A 212 -3.68 16.54 -8.42
N ILE A 213 -3.31 17.49 -9.27
CA ILE A 213 -1.93 17.79 -9.67
C ILE A 213 -1.50 19.01 -8.88
N THR A 214 -0.44 18.87 -8.11
CA THR A 214 0.05 19.90 -7.19
C THR A 214 1.48 20.28 -7.49
N CYS A 215 1.77 21.57 -7.39
CA CYS A 215 3.13 22.08 -7.41
C CYS A 215 3.53 22.64 -6.05
N TYR A 216 4.73 22.28 -5.64
CA TYR A 216 5.34 22.70 -4.40
C TYR A 216 6.69 23.37 -4.67
N SER A 217 7.02 24.36 -3.85
CA SER A 217 8.36 24.91 -3.83
C SER A 217 9.35 23.87 -3.30
N LEU A 218 10.42 23.58 -4.05
CA LEU A 218 11.50 22.71 -3.59
C LEU A 218 12.24 23.28 -2.38
N GLN A 219 12.25 24.61 -2.22
CA GLN A 219 12.99 25.29 -1.16
C GLN A 219 12.25 25.27 0.17
N THR A 220 10.95 25.52 0.16
CA THR A 220 10.14 25.68 1.37
C THR A 220 9.17 24.53 1.61
N GLY A 221 8.84 23.76 0.57
CA GLY A 221 7.75 22.79 0.60
C GLY A 221 6.37 23.43 0.54
N GLU A 222 6.24 24.74 0.32
CA GLU A 222 4.92 25.38 0.27
C GLU A 222 4.18 25.04 -1.03
N LEU A 223 2.86 24.88 -0.93
CA LEU A 223 1.99 24.66 -2.10
C LEU A 223 1.93 25.96 -2.92
N GLU A 224 2.33 25.89 -4.18
CA GLU A 224 2.32 27.02 -5.10
C GLU A 224 1.02 27.08 -5.91
N TRP A 225 0.56 25.93 -6.42
CA TRP A 225 -0.72 25.81 -7.11
C TRP A 225 -1.24 24.37 -7.07
N ILE A 226 -2.54 24.23 -7.35
CA ILE A 226 -3.24 22.95 -7.42
C ILE A 226 -4.28 22.98 -8.55
N VAL A 227 -4.29 21.92 -9.36
CA VAL A 227 -5.31 21.65 -10.38
C VAL A 227 -5.98 20.34 -10.02
N ALA A 228 -7.30 20.30 -10.00
CA ALA A 228 -8.03 19.10 -9.56
C ALA A 228 -9.22 18.75 -10.44
N VAL A 229 -9.58 17.47 -10.39
CA VAL A 229 -10.77 16.90 -11.01
C VAL A 229 -11.53 16.08 -9.97
N PRO A 230 -12.87 16.20 -9.88
CA PRO A 230 -13.69 15.49 -8.90
C PRO A 230 -13.84 14.01 -9.29
N THR A 231 -12.76 13.27 -9.09
CA THR A 231 -12.68 11.83 -9.29
C THR A 231 -11.80 11.21 -8.22
N ARG A 232 -12.12 9.98 -7.83
CA ARG A 232 -11.37 9.24 -6.83
C ARG A 232 -10.90 7.90 -7.39
N HIS A 233 -9.67 7.55 -7.04
CA HIS A 233 -9.15 6.21 -7.25
C HIS A 233 -8.65 5.61 -5.94
N GLU A 234 -9.08 4.39 -5.63
CA GLU A 234 -8.60 3.65 -4.47
C GLU A 234 -8.69 2.14 -4.69
N THR A 235 -7.78 1.40 -4.05
CA THR A 235 -7.84 -0.05 -3.97
C THR A 235 -7.40 -0.54 -2.60
N VAL A 236 -7.82 -1.76 -2.23
CA VAL A 236 -7.42 -2.37 -0.96
C VAL A 236 -5.91 -2.59 -0.87
N LEU A 237 -5.29 -3.13 -1.92
CA LEU A 237 -3.86 -3.43 -1.93
C LEU A 237 -3.00 -2.21 -2.29
N GLY A 238 -3.50 -1.36 -3.18
CA GLY A 238 -2.77 -0.19 -3.68
C GLY A 238 -3.10 1.11 -3.02
N GLY A 239 -3.92 1.13 -1.97
CA GLY A 239 -4.32 2.34 -1.29
C GLY A 239 -4.99 3.37 -2.20
N VAL A 240 -4.98 4.60 -1.73
CA VAL A 240 -5.68 5.74 -2.33
C VAL A 240 -4.74 6.53 -3.25
N GLY A 241 -5.29 6.95 -4.39
CA GLY A 241 -4.74 8.01 -5.23
C GLY A 241 -3.98 7.57 -6.48
N PRO A 242 -3.51 8.57 -7.26
CA PRO A 242 -2.87 8.37 -8.55
C PRO A 242 -1.45 7.81 -8.47
N ARG A 243 -0.97 7.24 -9.58
CA ARG A 243 0.30 6.49 -9.65
C ARG A 243 1.30 6.98 -10.70
N SER A 244 0.86 7.69 -11.73
CA SER A 244 1.79 8.19 -12.75
C SER A 244 2.70 9.27 -12.17
N THR A 245 3.89 9.46 -12.73
CA THR A 245 4.71 10.66 -12.48
C THR A 245 4.41 11.71 -13.56
N PRO A 246 4.28 13.00 -13.23
CA PRO A 246 4.15 14.05 -14.24
C PRO A 246 5.38 14.10 -15.15
N THR A 247 5.21 14.69 -16.33
CA THR A 247 6.31 15.06 -17.22
C THR A 247 6.29 16.56 -17.46
N ILE A 248 7.43 17.20 -17.28
CA ILE A 248 7.63 18.63 -17.48
C ILE A 248 8.49 18.81 -18.74
N ARG A 249 7.98 19.56 -19.72
CA ARG A 249 8.75 19.95 -20.90
C ARG A 249 8.54 21.43 -21.14
N GLU A 250 9.63 22.20 -21.18
CA GLU A 250 9.62 23.63 -21.49
C GLU A 250 8.63 24.41 -20.61
N GLY A 251 8.58 24.09 -19.32
CA GLY A 251 7.67 24.72 -18.36
C GLY A 251 6.20 24.28 -18.44
N VAL A 252 5.86 23.33 -19.31
CA VAL A 252 4.52 22.74 -19.38
C VAL A 252 4.51 21.40 -18.67
N VAL A 253 3.56 21.24 -17.75
CA VAL A 253 3.34 20.01 -16.99
C VAL A 253 2.30 19.17 -17.71
N TYR A 254 2.62 17.91 -17.95
CA TYR A 254 1.72 16.89 -18.48
C TYR A 254 1.50 15.82 -17.42
N ALA A 255 0.25 15.50 -17.12
CA ALA A 255 -0.08 14.58 -16.03
C ALA A 255 -1.32 13.75 -16.37
N THR A 256 -1.26 12.44 -16.11
CA THR A 256 -2.36 11.51 -16.32
C THR A 256 -2.88 11.00 -14.99
N GLY A 257 -4.14 11.29 -14.71
CA GLY A 257 -4.86 10.78 -13.57
C GLY A 257 -5.10 9.27 -13.60
N ALA A 258 -5.30 8.64 -12.44
CA ALA A 258 -5.64 7.21 -12.38
C ALA A 258 -7.00 6.90 -13.03
N THR A 259 -7.86 7.92 -13.10
CA THR A 259 -9.22 7.85 -13.68
C THR A 259 -9.25 8.25 -15.16
N GLY A 260 -8.08 8.48 -15.78
CA GLY A 260 -7.96 8.68 -17.23
C GLY A 260 -8.02 10.14 -17.70
N TRP A 261 -8.00 11.11 -16.79
CA TRP A 261 -7.86 12.52 -17.16
C TRP A 261 -6.41 12.87 -17.50
N LEU A 262 -6.17 13.37 -18.71
CA LEU A 262 -4.88 13.89 -19.15
C LEU A 262 -4.91 15.42 -19.17
N HIS A 263 -3.92 16.05 -18.55
CA HIS A 263 -3.81 17.51 -18.46
C HIS A 263 -2.53 18.00 -19.13
N ALA A 264 -2.60 19.19 -19.73
CA ALA A 264 -1.46 20.08 -19.92
C ALA A 264 -1.68 21.37 -19.15
N ILE A 265 -0.71 21.71 -18.31
CA ILE A 265 -0.80 22.81 -17.34
C ILE A 265 0.40 23.71 -17.55
N ASP A 266 0.16 25.02 -17.60
CA ASP A 266 1.22 26.00 -17.51
C ASP A 266 1.87 25.94 -16.11
N GLY A 267 3.13 25.50 -16.04
CA GLY A 267 3.81 25.27 -14.78
C GLY A 267 3.95 26.54 -13.94
N SER A 268 4.16 27.69 -14.58
CA SER A 268 4.38 28.96 -13.86
C SER A 268 3.14 29.46 -13.12
N THR A 269 1.95 29.13 -13.62
CA THR A 269 0.68 29.68 -13.11
C THR A 269 -0.29 28.64 -12.56
N GLY A 270 -0.10 27.35 -12.88
CA GLY A 270 -1.09 26.31 -12.65
C GLY A 270 -2.30 26.41 -13.58
N THR A 271 -2.25 27.25 -14.62
CA THR A 271 -3.37 27.40 -15.57
C THR A 271 -3.48 26.18 -16.48
N VAL A 272 -4.64 25.54 -16.52
CA VAL A 272 -4.91 24.43 -17.44
C VAL A 272 -4.95 24.97 -18.87
N ARG A 273 -3.98 24.57 -19.69
CA ARG A 273 -3.94 24.89 -21.13
C ARG A 273 -4.98 24.06 -21.88
N TRP A 274 -5.05 22.78 -21.57
CA TRP A 274 -6.09 21.87 -22.03
C TRP A 274 -6.17 20.64 -21.12
N ARG A 275 -7.30 19.93 -21.18
CA ARG A 275 -7.47 18.62 -20.57
C ARG A 275 -8.30 17.71 -21.47
N LYS A 276 -8.10 16.41 -21.35
CA LYS A 276 -8.79 15.36 -22.10
C LYS A 276 -9.26 14.26 -21.17
N ASP A 277 -10.49 13.79 -21.37
CA ASP A 277 -10.97 12.54 -20.79
C ASP A 277 -10.60 11.41 -21.76
N VAL A 278 -9.49 10.72 -21.49
CA VAL A 278 -8.97 9.70 -22.39
C VAL A 278 -9.91 8.49 -22.46
N LEU A 279 -10.69 8.23 -21.41
CA LEU A 279 -11.65 7.13 -21.43
C LEU A 279 -12.82 7.47 -22.36
N ALA A 280 -13.34 8.70 -22.26
CA ALA A 280 -14.38 9.18 -23.17
C ALA A 280 -13.89 9.21 -24.62
N ASP A 281 -12.68 9.72 -24.88
CA ASP A 281 -12.08 9.77 -26.23
C ASP A 281 -11.92 8.37 -26.85
N LEU A 282 -11.72 7.33 -26.03
CA LEU A 282 -11.59 5.93 -26.45
C LEU A 282 -12.90 5.12 -26.41
N GLY A 283 -14.01 5.73 -25.99
CA GLY A 283 -15.30 5.05 -25.83
C GLY A 283 -15.31 3.99 -24.71
N ILE A 284 -14.46 4.14 -23.69
CA ILE A 284 -14.36 3.23 -22.55
C ILE A 284 -15.24 3.75 -21.40
N ASP A 285 -16.17 2.92 -20.94
CA ASP A 285 -16.96 3.23 -19.74
C ASP A 285 -16.09 3.27 -18.47
N ARG A 286 -16.35 4.24 -17.59
CA ARG A 286 -15.53 4.45 -16.37
C ARG A 286 -15.64 3.29 -15.37
N ALA A 287 -16.82 2.68 -15.23
CA ALA A 287 -16.99 1.54 -14.32
C ALA A 287 -16.30 0.30 -14.88
N VAL A 288 -16.38 0.09 -16.20
CA VAL A 288 -15.62 -0.98 -16.90
C VAL A 288 -14.11 -0.76 -16.73
N HIS A 289 -13.63 0.47 -16.90
CA HIS A 289 -12.22 0.81 -16.68
C HIS A 289 -11.79 0.54 -15.24
N ALA A 290 -12.57 0.99 -14.24
CA ALA A 290 -12.26 0.76 -12.83
C ALA A 290 -12.18 -0.73 -12.46
N ALA A 291 -13.02 -1.57 -13.09
CA ALA A 291 -12.98 -3.01 -12.90
C ALA A 291 -11.80 -3.68 -13.62
N ALA A 292 -11.45 -3.22 -14.83
CA ALA A 292 -10.41 -3.81 -15.66
C ALA A 292 -8.99 -3.37 -15.28
N VAL A 293 -8.84 -2.13 -14.81
CA VAL A 293 -7.56 -1.49 -14.48
C VAL A 293 -7.53 -1.27 -12.97
N ALA A 294 -7.34 -2.36 -12.22
CA ALA A 294 -7.39 -2.34 -10.76
C ALA A 294 -6.48 -1.25 -10.17
N TRP A 295 -5.27 -1.07 -10.71
CA TRP A 295 -4.31 -0.06 -10.22
C TRP A 295 -4.51 1.35 -10.82
N GLY A 296 -5.61 1.58 -11.53
CA GLY A 296 -5.82 2.80 -12.30
C GLY A 296 -4.77 2.99 -13.40
N ARG A 297 -4.92 4.07 -14.17
CA ARG A 297 -3.92 4.46 -15.17
C ARG A 297 -2.65 4.92 -14.45
N SER A 298 -1.54 4.25 -14.73
CA SER A 298 -0.23 4.55 -14.13
C SER A 298 0.82 5.01 -15.15
N GLY A 299 0.45 5.11 -16.43
CA GLY A 299 1.35 5.54 -17.50
C GLY A 299 1.71 7.02 -17.37
N SER A 300 2.94 7.30 -16.98
CA SER A 300 3.53 8.65 -17.00
C SER A 300 3.60 9.17 -18.44
N PRO A 301 3.12 10.39 -18.73
CA PRO A 301 3.19 10.96 -20.09
C PRO A 301 4.63 10.99 -20.61
N LEU A 302 4.84 10.59 -21.87
CA LEU A 302 6.09 10.83 -22.58
C LEU A 302 5.84 11.91 -23.63
N VAL A 303 6.59 13.01 -23.54
CA VAL A 303 6.54 14.09 -24.54
C VAL A 303 7.79 13.98 -25.40
N THR A 304 7.59 13.80 -26.70
CA THR A 304 8.65 13.62 -27.69
C THR A 304 8.24 14.26 -29.01
N ASP A 305 9.23 14.72 -29.79
CA ASP A 305 9.00 15.23 -31.15
C ASP A 305 8.94 14.09 -32.19
N SER A 306 9.38 12.89 -31.81
CA SER A 306 9.39 11.69 -32.66
C SER A 306 9.11 10.44 -31.83
N LEU A 307 8.25 9.55 -32.34
CA LEU A 307 7.95 8.24 -31.74
C LEU A 307 8.84 7.14 -32.33
#